data_AF-A0A7X8K711-F1
#
_entry.id   AF-A0A7X8K711-F1
#
_cell.length_a   1.000
_cell.length_b   1.000
_cell.length_c   1.000
_cell.angle_alpha   90.00
_cell.angle_beta   90.00
_cell.angle_gamma   90.00
#
_symmetry.space_group_name_H-M   'P 1'
#
loop_
_entity.id
_entity.type
_entity.pdbx_description
1 polymer ?
#
loop_
_entity_poly.entity_id
_entity_poly.type
_entity_poly.pdbx_seq_one_letter_code
_entity_poly.pdbx_strand_id
1 'polypeptide(L)'
;MKKRIWLSTLLLLALLVTPVFSESPFATVFLEREAFSEGKLENLEWTQDGLILSPGTEKGVFVSRELDVPPFESVVLSWNAMTPIGTALEVEARLFHEDAQKWSDWLSWGVWRKSPVKRSVSTGDELAEISYDTAQLRGVDARATKIQVRATLQGEGIRLRRITYTLYDSSVPEREVCAEHTGFSQLPEVAYSQQIREPGIASVMCSAVTMCTQLVLSGEDLLPEEVALSQYDAYLDGFGNWSYTASFAGELGYKSYVTYADEEELLRLLDEGRAVGMSVKYSNTEGEAYPYIEGAPLSTAGHLLTVRGYEWRDGERYYFVSDSAAGSDEGALLSYKGGQLMDAWISRILYVVEDKETQENSIERKEILFAPSKTEGEYILQGDIPFSVGKDFRGNAFKQAGGGIIAYMIEGDSNTYYDIQMTGKNQFRFMNDVSAEDVTVYFMSNEGMTLVAKMEEESSVWSLKEPILTIVAFVAVALITVVIKRITIIR
;
A
#
# COMPACT_ATOMS: atom_id res chain seq x y z
N MET A 1 -28.07 -68.18 25.44
CA MET A 1 -27.05 -67.69 24.48
C MET A 1 -27.74 -67.10 23.26
N LYS A 2 -27.73 -65.77 23.13
CA LYS A 2 -27.80 -64.97 21.88
C LYS A 2 -27.82 -63.50 22.30
N LYS A 3 -26.63 -62.86 22.30
CA LYS A 3 -26.47 -61.42 22.56
C LYS A 3 -27.02 -60.67 21.34
N ARG A 4 -28.00 -59.79 21.55
CA ARG A 4 -28.44 -58.80 20.56
C ARG A 4 -27.45 -57.64 20.59
N ILE A 5 -26.77 -57.43 19.47
CA ILE A 5 -25.93 -56.26 19.20
C ILE A 5 -26.88 -55.13 18.83
N TRP A 6 -26.88 -54.05 19.60
CA TRP A 6 -27.49 -52.79 19.22
C TRP A 6 -26.46 -52.02 18.37
N LEU A 7 -26.72 -51.93 17.06
CA LEU A 7 -26.07 -50.95 16.19
C LEU A 7 -26.77 -49.61 16.46
N SER A 8 -26.11 -48.71 17.18
CA SER A 8 -26.48 -47.30 17.25
C SER A 8 -25.95 -46.61 15.98
N THR A 9 -26.86 -46.36 15.05
CA THR A 9 -26.63 -45.54 13.86
C THR A 9 -26.34 -44.10 14.29
N LEU A 10 -25.07 -43.67 14.20
CA LEU A 10 -24.69 -42.27 14.28
C LEU A 10 -25.14 -41.61 12.97
N LEU A 11 -26.27 -40.90 13.01
CA LEU A 11 -26.64 -39.94 11.96
C LEU A 11 -25.70 -38.74 12.14
N LEU A 12 -24.62 -38.67 11.36
CA LEU A 12 -23.85 -37.45 11.18
C LEU A 12 -24.73 -36.50 10.33
N LEU A 13 -25.44 -35.60 11.01
CA LEU A 13 -26.06 -34.44 10.37
C LEU A 13 -24.90 -33.51 9.97
N ALA A 14 -24.45 -33.62 8.73
CA ALA A 14 -23.66 -32.56 8.13
C ALA A 14 -24.58 -31.34 7.97
N LEU A 15 -24.50 -30.39 8.92
CA LEU A 15 -25.00 -29.04 8.70
C LEU A 15 -24.16 -28.45 7.58
N LEU A 16 -24.65 -28.56 6.35
CA LEU A 16 -24.30 -27.65 5.27
C LEU A 16 -24.74 -26.26 5.73
N VAL A 17 -23.82 -25.52 6.35
CA VAL A 17 -23.96 -24.08 6.52
C VAL A 17 -23.84 -23.50 5.11
N THR A 18 -24.95 -23.39 4.40
CA THR A 18 -25.01 -22.52 3.23
C THR A 18 -24.79 -21.10 3.77
N PRO A 19 -23.75 -20.37 3.34
CA PRO A 19 -23.62 -18.98 3.72
C PRO A 19 -24.92 -18.27 3.32
N VAL A 20 -25.60 -17.71 4.31
CA VAL A 20 -26.71 -16.79 4.06
C VAL A 20 -26.03 -15.54 3.51
N PHE A 21 -25.99 -15.43 2.18
CA PHE A 21 -25.64 -14.17 1.57
C PHE A 21 -26.75 -13.19 1.95
N SER A 22 -26.40 -12.16 2.72
CA SER A 22 -27.21 -10.94 2.74
C SER A 22 -27.42 -10.53 1.28
N GLU A 23 -28.65 -10.21 0.88
CA GLU A 23 -28.90 -9.64 -0.45
C GLU A 23 -28.16 -8.29 -0.50
N SER A 24 -26.95 -8.31 -1.04
CA SER A 24 -26.04 -7.19 -1.21
C SER A 24 -25.55 -7.24 -2.65
N PRO A 25 -25.33 -6.10 -3.32
CA PRO A 25 -24.84 -6.10 -4.69
C PRO A 25 -23.39 -6.55 -4.80
N PHE A 26 -22.71 -6.80 -3.69
CA PHE A 26 -21.34 -7.26 -3.67
C PHE A 26 -21.12 -8.38 -2.66
N ALA A 27 -20.07 -9.16 -2.92
CA ALA A 27 -19.57 -10.17 -2.00
C ALA A 27 -18.04 -10.18 -2.02
N THR A 28 -17.44 -9.88 -0.86
CA THR A 28 -15.99 -9.89 -0.67
C THR A 28 -15.56 -11.17 0.01
N VAL A 29 -14.69 -11.92 -0.66
CA VAL A 29 -14.25 -13.25 -0.22
C VAL A 29 -12.74 -13.30 -0.12
N PHE A 30 -12.27 -13.92 0.95
CA PHE A 30 -10.85 -14.07 1.27
C PHE A 30 -10.43 -15.53 1.03
N LEU A 31 -9.52 -15.74 0.08
CA LEU A 31 -8.79 -17.00 -0.08
C LEU A 31 -7.54 -16.94 0.77
N GLU A 32 -7.60 -17.58 1.93
CA GLU A 32 -6.55 -17.64 2.93
C GLU A 32 -6.62 -18.94 3.73
N ARG A 33 -5.56 -19.27 4.47
CA ARG A 33 -5.52 -20.39 5.41
C ARG A 33 -6.03 -21.70 4.81
N GLU A 34 -7.10 -22.27 5.38
CA GLU A 34 -7.70 -23.52 4.96
C GLU A 34 -8.12 -23.48 3.48
N ALA A 35 -8.54 -22.32 2.96
CA ALA A 35 -8.94 -22.20 1.55
C ALA A 35 -7.79 -22.48 0.57
N PHE A 36 -6.54 -22.15 0.94
CA PHE A 36 -5.38 -22.53 0.12
C PHE A 36 -5.13 -24.03 0.14
N SER A 37 -5.39 -24.70 1.28
CA SER A 37 -5.21 -26.15 1.43
C SER A 37 -6.25 -26.98 0.66
N GLU A 38 -7.41 -26.39 0.35
CA GLU A 38 -8.45 -27.03 -0.48
C GLU A 38 -8.15 -26.96 -1.97
N GLY A 39 -7.21 -26.11 -2.39
CA GLY A 39 -6.78 -26.00 -3.78
C GLY A 39 -5.68 -26.99 -4.17
N LYS A 40 -5.27 -26.93 -5.43
CA LYS A 40 -4.12 -27.66 -5.95
C LYS A 40 -2.87 -26.82 -5.78
N LEU A 41 -1.87 -27.40 -5.13
CA LEU A 41 -0.55 -26.81 -4.94
C LEU A 41 0.48 -27.57 -5.78
N GLU A 42 1.16 -26.86 -6.66
CA GLU A 42 2.31 -27.35 -7.41
C GLU A 42 3.56 -26.57 -6.97
N ASN A 43 4.55 -27.26 -6.39
CA ASN A 43 5.78 -26.65 -5.85
C ASN A 43 5.52 -25.55 -4.81
N LEU A 44 4.40 -25.62 -4.11
CA LEU A 44 4.05 -24.72 -3.02
C LEU A 44 3.74 -25.50 -1.77
N GLU A 45 4.04 -24.91 -0.63
CA GLU A 45 3.66 -25.42 0.69
C GLU A 45 2.99 -24.33 1.51
N TRP A 46 1.95 -24.70 2.24
CA TRP A 46 1.28 -23.80 3.18
C TRP A 46 2.05 -23.77 4.50
N THR A 47 2.28 -22.56 5.01
CA THR A 47 2.83 -22.31 6.34
C THR A 47 1.88 -21.43 7.15
N GLN A 48 2.14 -21.30 8.45
CA GLN A 48 1.36 -20.40 9.32
C GLN A 48 1.42 -18.93 8.85
N ASP A 49 2.49 -18.57 8.14
CA ASP A 49 2.73 -17.21 7.65
C ASP A 49 2.22 -17.01 6.22
N GLY A 50 1.71 -18.03 5.54
CA GLY A 50 1.27 -17.95 4.14
C GLY A 50 1.83 -19.05 3.25
N LEU A 51 1.49 -18.96 1.97
CA LEU A 51 1.90 -19.87 0.92
C LEU A 51 3.30 -19.49 0.41
N ILE A 52 4.22 -20.45 0.39
CA ILE A 52 5.62 -20.27 -0.02
C ILE A 52 6.03 -21.33 -1.06
N LEU A 53 7.16 -21.10 -1.72
CA LEU A 53 7.79 -22.09 -2.60
C LEU A 53 8.29 -23.29 -1.80
N SER A 54 8.05 -24.50 -2.31
CA SER A 54 8.67 -25.71 -1.76
C SER A 54 10.20 -25.65 -1.90
N PRO A 55 10.97 -26.22 -0.95
CA PRO A 55 12.43 -26.17 -0.99
C PRO A 55 13.02 -26.66 -2.33
N GLY A 56 13.93 -25.86 -2.90
CA GLY A 56 14.63 -26.18 -4.15
C GLY A 56 13.84 -25.88 -5.44
N THR A 57 12.72 -25.17 -5.34
CA THR A 57 11.91 -24.76 -6.50
C THR A 57 11.99 -23.24 -6.70
N GLU A 58 11.99 -22.79 -7.96
CA GLU A 58 12.03 -21.35 -8.31
C GLU A 58 10.63 -20.78 -8.62
N LYS A 59 9.66 -21.66 -8.88
CA LYS A 59 8.30 -21.32 -9.30
C LYS A 59 7.31 -22.33 -8.73
N GLY A 60 6.20 -21.82 -8.23
CA GLY A 60 5.07 -22.63 -7.77
C GLY A 60 3.74 -22.03 -8.19
N VAL A 61 2.72 -22.89 -8.28
CA VAL A 61 1.38 -22.53 -8.75
C VAL A 61 0.33 -23.05 -7.79
N PHE A 62 -0.54 -22.14 -7.35
CA PHE A 62 -1.77 -22.45 -6.65
C PHE A 62 -2.94 -22.32 -7.62
N VAL A 63 -3.85 -23.29 -7.59
CA VAL A 63 -5.14 -23.20 -8.27
C VAL A 63 -6.23 -23.55 -7.27
N SER A 64 -7.16 -22.63 -7.02
CA SER A 64 -8.30 -22.89 -6.14
C SER A 64 -9.16 -24.02 -6.69
N ARG A 65 -10.01 -24.61 -5.85
CA ARG A 65 -11.17 -25.35 -6.36
C ARG A 65 -12.06 -24.41 -7.18
N GLU A 66 -12.97 -24.99 -7.96
CA GLU A 66 -14.06 -24.21 -8.55
C GLU A 66 -14.99 -23.79 -7.40
N LEU A 67 -15.22 -22.48 -7.28
CA LEU A 67 -15.99 -21.89 -6.19
C LEU A 67 -17.34 -21.46 -6.75
N ASP A 68 -18.42 -22.07 -6.27
CA ASP A 68 -19.77 -21.56 -6.50
C ASP A 68 -19.94 -20.25 -5.71
N VAL A 69 -20.44 -19.22 -6.38
CA VAL A 69 -20.60 -17.87 -5.82
C VAL A 69 -21.95 -17.28 -6.24
N PRO A 70 -22.45 -16.24 -5.55
CA PRO A 70 -23.61 -15.49 -6.04
C PRO A 70 -23.37 -15.00 -7.48
N PRO A 71 -24.42 -14.92 -8.32
CA PRO A 71 -24.29 -14.32 -9.65
C PRO A 71 -23.64 -12.94 -9.59
N PHE A 72 -22.72 -12.69 -10.52
CA PHE A 72 -22.02 -11.41 -10.59
C PHE A 72 -21.67 -11.05 -12.03
N GLU A 73 -21.49 -9.76 -12.29
CA GLU A 73 -21.14 -9.22 -13.62
C GLU A 73 -19.70 -8.71 -13.69
N SER A 74 -19.13 -8.33 -12.55
CA SER A 74 -17.75 -7.87 -12.47
C SER A 74 -17.07 -8.32 -11.18
N VAL A 75 -15.74 -8.38 -11.23
CA VAL A 75 -14.88 -8.79 -10.11
C VAL A 75 -13.59 -7.99 -10.13
N VAL A 76 -13.14 -7.59 -8.94
CA VAL A 76 -11.82 -7.00 -8.69
C VAL A 76 -11.07 -7.89 -7.71
N LEU A 77 -9.76 -8.08 -7.93
CA LEU A 77 -8.89 -8.87 -7.08
C LEU A 77 -7.86 -7.99 -6.38
N SER A 78 -7.39 -8.43 -5.23
CA SER A 78 -6.19 -7.88 -4.56
C SER A 78 -5.50 -8.99 -3.78
N TRP A 79 -4.29 -8.76 -3.31
CA TRP A 79 -3.54 -9.77 -2.57
C TRP A 79 -2.72 -9.15 -1.44
N ASN A 80 -2.43 -9.95 -0.42
CA ASN A 80 -1.44 -9.59 0.59
C ASN A 80 -0.28 -10.57 0.46
N ALA A 81 0.86 -10.07 -0.01
CA ALA A 81 2.05 -10.88 -0.25
C ALA A 81 3.30 -10.11 0.14
N MET A 82 4.30 -10.81 0.67
CA MET A 82 5.66 -10.31 0.75
C MET A 82 6.37 -10.65 -0.55
N THR A 83 6.82 -9.64 -1.27
CA THR A 83 7.54 -9.77 -2.54
C THR A 83 8.88 -9.04 -2.50
N PRO A 84 9.93 -9.69 -1.96
CA PRO A 84 11.30 -9.16 -1.99
C PRO A 84 11.79 -8.87 -3.41
N ILE A 85 12.85 -8.08 -3.53
CA ILE A 85 13.50 -7.80 -4.83
C ILE A 85 13.86 -9.13 -5.52
N GLY A 86 13.56 -9.23 -6.81
CA GLY A 86 13.81 -10.44 -7.60
C GLY A 86 12.69 -11.48 -7.58
N THR A 87 11.64 -11.27 -6.77
CA THR A 87 10.45 -12.13 -6.74
C THR A 87 9.32 -11.57 -7.60
N ALA A 88 8.36 -12.43 -7.95
CA ALA A 88 7.17 -12.05 -8.70
C ALA A 88 5.95 -12.90 -8.31
N LEU A 89 4.78 -12.26 -8.30
CA LEU A 89 3.47 -12.88 -8.12
C LEU A 89 2.59 -12.52 -9.32
N GLU A 90 1.94 -13.50 -9.91
CA GLU A 90 0.86 -13.27 -10.88
C GLU A 90 -0.43 -13.88 -10.35
N VAL A 91 -1.50 -13.10 -10.32
CA VAL A 91 -2.83 -13.53 -9.88
C VAL A 91 -3.78 -13.48 -11.07
N GLU A 92 -4.50 -14.56 -11.27
CA GLU A 92 -5.40 -14.75 -12.39
C GLU A 92 -6.73 -15.34 -11.92
N ALA A 93 -7.80 -15.05 -12.64
CA ALA A 93 -9.09 -15.69 -12.42
C ALA A 93 -9.74 -16.06 -13.75
N ARG A 94 -10.57 -17.10 -13.73
CA ARG A 94 -11.51 -17.38 -14.83
C ARG A 94 -12.92 -17.43 -14.27
N LEU A 95 -13.88 -17.00 -15.10
CA LEU A 95 -15.27 -16.79 -14.70
C LEU A 95 -16.16 -17.78 -15.47
N PHE A 96 -17.06 -18.48 -14.79
CA PHE A 96 -17.98 -19.40 -15.44
C PHE A 96 -19.22 -18.64 -15.89
N HIS A 97 -19.31 -18.36 -17.19
CA HIS A 97 -20.43 -17.65 -17.78
C HIS A 97 -21.68 -18.51 -17.77
N GLU A 98 -22.75 -18.03 -17.13
CA GLU A 98 -23.97 -18.78 -16.88
C GLU A 98 -24.68 -19.13 -18.20
N ASP A 99 -25.02 -18.16 -19.06
CA ASP A 99 -25.77 -18.49 -20.29
C ASP A 99 -24.99 -19.36 -21.28
N ALA A 100 -23.70 -19.10 -21.44
CA ALA A 100 -22.83 -19.87 -22.32
C ALA A 100 -22.45 -21.25 -21.75
N GLN A 101 -22.66 -21.47 -20.44
CA GLN A 101 -22.25 -22.67 -19.69
C GLN A 101 -20.77 -23.04 -19.94
N LYS A 102 -19.91 -22.02 -19.93
CA LYS A 102 -18.48 -22.14 -20.26
C LYS A 102 -17.63 -21.25 -19.36
N TRP A 103 -16.41 -21.71 -19.09
CA TRP A 103 -15.36 -20.89 -18.48
C TRP A 103 -14.79 -19.93 -19.52
N SER A 104 -14.52 -18.69 -19.09
CA SER A 104 -13.60 -17.81 -19.80
C SER A 104 -12.17 -18.40 -19.79
N ASP A 105 -11.32 -17.84 -20.64
CA ASP A 105 -9.87 -17.91 -20.47
C ASP A 105 -9.45 -17.30 -19.12
N TRP A 106 -8.22 -17.60 -18.71
CA TRP A 106 -7.62 -17.00 -17.51
C TRP A 106 -7.35 -15.52 -17.77
N LEU A 107 -7.96 -14.66 -16.98
CA LEU A 107 -7.76 -13.22 -16.96
C LEU A 107 -6.70 -12.89 -15.91
N SER A 108 -5.63 -12.22 -16.31
CA SER A 108 -4.51 -11.87 -15.43
C SER A 108 -4.63 -10.44 -14.94
N TRP A 109 -4.43 -10.23 -13.63
CA TRP A 109 -4.26 -8.90 -13.02
C TRP A 109 -2.85 -8.32 -13.25
N GLY A 110 -2.05 -9.01 -14.06
CA GLY A 110 -0.66 -8.67 -14.32
C GLY A 110 0.30 -9.25 -13.30
N VAL A 111 1.58 -8.95 -13.53
CA VAL A 111 2.65 -9.50 -12.70
C VAL A 111 3.12 -8.45 -11.69
N TRP A 112 2.80 -8.72 -10.43
CA TRP A 112 3.22 -8.00 -9.26
C TRP A 112 4.66 -8.35 -8.88
N ARG A 113 5.48 -7.31 -8.65
CA ARG A 113 6.90 -7.38 -8.28
C ARG A 113 7.35 -6.00 -7.85
N LYS A 114 8.61 -5.82 -7.44
CA LYS A 114 9.16 -4.47 -7.20
C LYS A 114 9.12 -3.61 -8.46
N SER A 115 8.88 -2.32 -8.26
CA SER A 115 8.88 -1.31 -9.32
C SER A 115 10.26 -1.20 -9.98
N PRO A 116 10.36 -0.60 -11.18
CA PRO A 116 9.30 0.06 -11.96
C PRO A 116 8.68 -0.84 -13.03
N VAL A 117 8.96 -2.15 -13.01
CA VAL A 117 8.61 -3.06 -14.11
C VAL A 117 7.29 -3.82 -13.92
N LYS A 118 6.68 -3.71 -12.73
CA LYS A 118 5.37 -4.31 -12.48
C LYS A 118 4.33 -3.66 -13.39
N ARG A 119 3.42 -4.45 -13.92
CA ARG A 119 2.43 -3.98 -14.91
C ARG A 119 1.19 -4.84 -14.93
N SER A 120 0.03 -4.19 -14.97
CA SER A 120 -1.23 -4.86 -15.26
C SER A 120 -1.34 -5.22 -16.74
N VAL A 121 -2.45 -5.85 -17.11
CA VAL A 121 -2.80 -6.15 -18.50
C VAL A 121 -4.29 -5.90 -18.74
N SER A 122 -4.64 -5.50 -19.95
CA SER A 122 -6.01 -5.57 -20.45
C SER A 122 -6.09 -6.62 -21.54
N THR A 123 -6.96 -7.60 -21.36
CA THR A 123 -7.12 -8.75 -22.24
C THR A 123 -8.52 -9.33 -22.09
N GLY A 124 -8.90 -10.29 -22.92
CA GLY A 124 -10.18 -10.97 -22.79
C GLY A 124 -10.42 -11.94 -23.93
N ASP A 125 -11.54 -12.65 -23.82
CA ASP A 125 -12.06 -13.57 -24.82
C ASP A 125 -13.49 -13.15 -25.21
N GLU A 126 -14.26 -14.08 -25.77
CA GLU A 126 -15.65 -13.87 -26.17
C GLU A 126 -16.62 -13.76 -24.97
N LEU A 127 -16.23 -14.24 -23.79
CA LEU A 127 -17.08 -14.38 -22.60
C LEU A 127 -16.79 -13.34 -21.52
N ALA A 128 -15.54 -12.92 -21.38
CA ALA A 128 -15.11 -11.99 -20.35
C ALA A 128 -13.90 -11.17 -20.79
N GLU A 129 -13.70 -10.03 -20.14
CA GLU A 129 -12.50 -9.20 -20.31
C GLU A 129 -12.03 -8.66 -18.98
N ILE A 130 -10.74 -8.33 -18.91
CA ILE A 130 -10.16 -7.52 -17.85
C ILE A 130 -9.65 -6.21 -18.44
N SER A 131 -9.96 -5.13 -17.76
CA SER A 131 -9.36 -3.82 -17.98
C SER A 131 -8.50 -3.49 -16.77
N TYR A 132 -7.20 -3.83 -16.84
CA TYR A 132 -6.12 -3.65 -15.84
C TYR A 132 -6.37 -4.15 -14.41
N ASP A 133 -7.47 -3.78 -13.75
CA ASP A 133 -7.82 -4.17 -12.37
C ASP A 133 -9.24 -4.75 -12.22
N THR A 134 -10.10 -4.60 -13.22
CA THR A 134 -11.49 -5.05 -13.15
C THR A 134 -11.79 -6.01 -14.27
N ALA A 135 -12.21 -7.23 -13.92
CA ALA A 135 -12.73 -8.19 -14.88
C ALA A 135 -14.25 -8.13 -14.92
N GLN A 136 -14.82 -8.23 -16.12
CA GLN A 136 -16.26 -8.16 -16.37
C GLN A 136 -16.68 -9.17 -17.43
N LEU A 137 -17.93 -9.63 -17.33
CA LEU A 137 -18.53 -10.51 -18.33
C LEU A 137 -18.89 -9.71 -19.59
N ARG A 138 -18.76 -10.33 -20.76
CA ARG A 138 -19.24 -9.79 -22.04
C ARG A 138 -20.65 -10.27 -22.31
N GLY A 139 -21.49 -9.36 -22.79
CA GLY A 139 -22.87 -9.65 -23.15
C GLY A 139 -23.85 -8.77 -22.38
N VAL A 140 -25.09 -8.70 -22.87
CA VAL A 140 -26.16 -7.97 -22.19
C VAL A 140 -26.61 -8.79 -21.00
N ASP A 141 -26.59 -8.19 -19.81
CA ASP A 141 -27.01 -8.81 -18.53
C ASP A 141 -26.28 -10.14 -18.21
N ALA A 142 -25.08 -10.33 -18.77
CA ALA A 142 -24.30 -11.54 -18.57
C ALA A 142 -23.87 -11.68 -17.10
N ARG A 143 -23.95 -12.91 -16.57
CA ARG A 143 -23.54 -13.24 -15.20
C ARG A 143 -22.60 -14.44 -15.18
N ALA A 144 -21.66 -14.42 -14.24
CA ALA A 144 -20.94 -15.60 -13.82
C ALA A 144 -21.48 -16.13 -12.50
N THR A 145 -21.50 -17.44 -12.33
CA THR A 145 -21.97 -18.13 -11.11
C THR A 145 -20.87 -18.91 -10.40
N LYS A 146 -19.68 -18.99 -11.03
CA LYS A 146 -18.49 -19.60 -10.44
C LYS A 146 -17.25 -18.80 -10.78
N ILE A 147 -16.29 -18.87 -9.89
CA ILE A 147 -14.94 -18.34 -10.08
C ILE A 147 -13.91 -19.42 -9.77
N GLN A 148 -12.79 -19.37 -10.48
CA GLN A 148 -11.60 -20.11 -10.10
C GLN A 148 -10.39 -19.19 -10.18
N VAL A 149 -9.57 -19.21 -9.13
CA VAL A 149 -8.41 -18.32 -8.96
C VAL A 149 -7.13 -19.13 -9.08
N ARG A 150 -6.12 -18.54 -9.73
CA ARG A 150 -4.77 -19.07 -9.86
C ARG A 150 -3.77 -18.04 -9.38
N ALA A 151 -2.76 -18.47 -8.64
CA ALA A 151 -1.62 -17.64 -8.28
C ALA A 151 -0.32 -18.35 -8.65
N THR A 152 0.57 -17.61 -9.31
CA THR A 152 1.90 -18.07 -9.69
C THR A 152 2.93 -17.29 -8.90
N LEU A 153 3.69 -17.97 -8.05
CA LEU A 153 4.76 -17.39 -7.22
C LEU A 153 6.11 -17.73 -7.85
N GLN A 154 7.04 -16.77 -7.86
CA GLN A 154 8.38 -16.94 -8.38
C GLN A 154 9.41 -16.22 -7.50
N GLY A 155 10.55 -16.88 -7.28
CA GLY A 155 11.71 -16.33 -6.57
C GLY A 155 11.72 -16.62 -5.07
N GLU A 156 12.92 -16.71 -4.50
CA GLU A 156 13.13 -17.04 -3.09
C GLU A 156 12.60 -15.95 -2.15
N GLY A 157 12.00 -16.37 -1.02
CA GLY A 157 11.49 -15.45 0.00
C GLY A 157 10.11 -14.88 -0.29
N ILE A 158 9.50 -15.18 -1.45
CA ILE A 158 8.11 -14.80 -1.73
C ILE A 158 7.14 -15.54 -0.80
N ARG A 159 6.12 -14.83 -0.33
CA ARG A 159 5.08 -15.37 0.55
C ARG A 159 3.74 -14.73 0.24
N LEU A 160 2.74 -15.54 -0.08
CA LEU A 160 1.36 -15.10 -0.33
C LEU A 160 0.48 -15.43 0.88
N ARG A 161 -0.02 -14.41 1.57
CA ARG A 161 -0.88 -14.57 2.76
C ARG A 161 -2.34 -14.72 2.40
N ARG A 162 -2.79 -14.00 1.36
CA ARG A 162 -4.20 -13.87 1.01
C ARG A 162 -4.38 -13.44 -0.44
N ILE A 163 -5.40 -13.97 -1.09
CA ILE A 163 -6.00 -13.37 -2.28
C ILE A 163 -7.43 -12.98 -1.92
N THR A 164 -7.81 -11.74 -2.18
CA THR A 164 -9.18 -11.25 -1.98
C THR A 164 -9.81 -11.03 -3.34
N TYR A 165 -11.05 -11.48 -3.52
CA TYR A 165 -11.88 -11.08 -4.66
C TYR A 165 -13.17 -10.47 -4.17
N THR A 166 -13.60 -9.38 -4.80
CA THR A 166 -14.90 -8.75 -4.58
C THR A 166 -15.74 -8.89 -5.83
N LEU A 167 -16.89 -9.53 -5.70
CA LEU A 167 -17.88 -9.68 -6.76
C LEU A 167 -18.83 -8.49 -6.74
N TYR A 168 -19.39 -8.12 -7.89
CA TYR A 168 -20.43 -7.10 -7.99
C TYR A 168 -21.51 -7.45 -9.02
N ASP A 169 -22.77 -7.13 -8.69
CA ASP A 169 -23.95 -7.24 -9.54
C ASP A 169 -24.82 -6.00 -9.38
N SER A 170 -24.83 -5.10 -10.39
CA SER A 170 -25.63 -3.87 -10.37
C SER A 170 -27.15 -4.09 -10.39
N SER A 171 -27.63 -5.31 -10.66
CA SER A 171 -29.07 -5.62 -10.66
C SER A 171 -29.63 -5.85 -9.26
N VAL A 172 -28.76 -6.08 -8.28
CA VAL A 172 -29.13 -6.25 -6.88
C VAL A 172 -29.15 -4.87 -6.21
N PRO A 173 -30.20 -4.51 -5.46
CA PRO A 173 -30.26 -3.21 -4.79
C PRO A 173 -29.24 -3.12 -3.63
N GLU A 174 -28.73 -1.92 -3.38
CA GLU A 174 -27.93 -1.60 -2.20
C GLU A 174 -28.74 -1.80 -0.90
N ARG A 175 -28.06 -2.11 0.20
CA ARG A 175 -28.71 -2.29 1.50
C ARG A 175 -29.19 -0.94 2.04
N GLU A 176 -30.29 -0.97 2.79
CA GLU A 176 -30.70 0.18 3.57
C GLU A 176 -29.72 0.42 4.71
N VAL A 177 -29.41 1.70 4.96
CA VAL A 177 -28.52 2.11 6.04
C VAL A 177 -29.19 1.89 7.40
N CYS A 178 -28.49 1.20 8.30
CA CYS A 178 -28.93 0.97 9.66
C CYS A 178 -28.96 2.27 10.47
N ALA A 179 -30.02 2.45 11.27
CA ALA A 179 -30.18 3.63 12.13
C ALA A 179 -29.23 3.64 13.34
N GLU A 180 -28.49 2.56 13.58
CA GLU A 180 -27.54 2.43 14.70
C GLU A 180 -26.22 3.21 14.48
N HIS A 181 -25.94 3.59 13.23
CA HIS A 181 -24.78 4.39 12.85
C HIS A 181 -24.88 5.82 13.41
N THR A 182 -24.13 6.08 14.48
CA THR A 182 -24.19 7.34 15.25
C THR A 182 -23.05 8.31 14.97
N GLY A 183 -21.98 7.85 14.31
CA GLY A 183 -20.81 8.65 13.96
C GLY A 183 -19.92 9.04 15.14
N PHE A 184 -18.79 9.67 14.83
CA PHE A 184 -17.84 10.18 15.81
C PHE A 184 -17.12 11.40 15.25
N SER A 185 -16.88 12.38 16.13
CA SER A 185 -16.49 13.73 15.72
C SER A 185 -15.00 14.04 15.94
N GLN A 186 -14.22 13.14 16.53
CA GLN A 186 -12.79 13.36 16.80
C GLN A 186 -11.93 12.39 16.01
N LEU A 187 -11.13 12.96 15.12
CA LEU A 187 -10.23 12.26 14.23
C LEU A 187 -8.86 12.92 14.26
N PRO A 188 -7.77 12.16 14.07
CA PRO A 188 -6.47 12.77 13.81
C PRO A 188 -6.53 13.72 12.60
N GLU A 189 -5.86 14.86 12.70
CA GLU A 189 -5.74 15.87 11.64
C GLU A 189 -4.66 15.46 10.62
N VAL A 190 -4.77 14.23 10.10
CA VAL A 190 -3.91 13.72 9.04
C VAL A 190 -4.64 13.84 7.71
N ALA A 191 -4.06 14.58 6.79
CA ALA A 191 -4.46 14.66 5.40
C ALA A 191 -3.28 15.05 4.53
N TYR A 192 -3.35 14.68 3.26
CA TYR A 192 -2.31 14.96 2.30
C TYR A 192 -2.92 15.43 0.98
N SER A 193 -2.36 16.50 0.43
CA SER A 193 -2.59 16.97 -0.92
C SER A 193 -1.62 16.30 -1.90
N GLN A 194 -2.07 16.01 -3.11
CA GLN A 194 -1.19 15.62 -4.21
C GLN A 194 -0.57 16.82 -4.93
N GLN A 195 -1.17 18.01 -4.81
CA GLN A 195 -0.81 19.20 -5.60
C GLN A 195 0.55 19.78 -5.18
N ILE A 196 0.98 19.52 -3.95
CA ILE A 196 2.27 19.99 -3.39
C ILE A 196 3.33 18.89 -3.33
N ARG A 197 3.14 17.81 -4.10
CA ARG A 197 4.06 16.66 -4.15
C ARG A 197 5.04 16.73 -5.31
N GLU A 198 5.78 15.65 -5.55
CA GLU A 198 6.75 15.56 -6.65
C GLU A 198 6.10 16.03 -7.97
N PRO A 199 6.54 17.17 -8.55
CA PRO A 199 5.85 17.83 -9.65
C PRO A 199 5.65 16.94 -10.88
N GLY A 200 6.55 15.98 -11.12
CA GLY A 200 6.44 15.04 -12.23
C GLY A 200 5.26 14.06 -12.15
N ILE A 201 4.68 13.87 -10.96
CA ILE A 201 3.61 12.87 -10.72
C ILE A 201 2.41 13.43 -9.95
N ALA A 202 2.50 14.65 -9.42
CA ALA A 202 1.47 15.31 -8.62
C ALA A 202 0.07 15.23 -9.26
N SER A 203 -0.04 15.37 -10.58
CA SER A 203 -1.35 15.33 -11.28
C SER A 203 -2.02 13.96 -11.35
N VAL A 204 -1.31 12.86 -11.04
CA VAL A 204 -1.79 11.49 -11.25
C VAL A 204 -1.63 10.57 -10.02
N MET A 205 -1.19 11.10 -8.88
CA MET A 205 -0.87 10.31 -7.68
C MET A 205 -1.97 10.27 -6.60
N CYS A 206 -3.22 10.61 -6.91
CA CYS A 206 -4.34 10.63 -5.96
C CYS A 206 -4.50 9.32 -5.16
N SER A 207 -4.34 8.17 -5.84
CA SER A 207 -4.39 6.85 -5.20
C SER A 207 -3.27 6.65 -4.18
N ALA A 208 -2.04 7.13 -4.48
CA ALA A 208 -0.89 7.00 -3.59
C ALA A 208 -1.07 7.84 -2.33
N VAL A 209 -1.54 9.08 -2.51
CA VAL A 209 -1.83 10.00 -1.42
C VAL A 209 -2.96 9.46 -0.53
N THR A 210 -4.00 8.90 -1.14
CA THR A 210 -5.13 8.28 -0.42
C THR A 210 -4.66 7.10 0.44
N MET A 211 -3.90 6.17 -0.14
CA MET A 211 -3.37 5.02 0.60
C MET A 211 -2.35 5.42 1.67
N CYS A 212 -1.49 6.40 1.38
CA CYS A 212 -0.54 6.96 2.36
C CYS A 212 -1.29 7.55 3.57
N THR A 213 -2.37 8.29 3.34
CA THR A 213 -3.20 8.86 4.41
C THR A 213 -3.79 7.75 5.30
N GLN A 214 -4.31 6.67 4.71
CA GLN A 214 -4.83 5.53 5.47
C GLN A 214 -3.74 4.86 6.32
N LEU A 215 -2.57 4.61 5.74
CA LEU A 215 -1.46 3.95 6.43
C LEU A 215 -0.89 4.82 7.57
N VAL A 216 -0.79 6.13 7.38
CA VAL A 216 -0.35 7.06 8.44
C VAL A 216 -1.38 7.14 9.56
N LEU A 217 -2.68 7.14 9.25
CA LEU A 217 -3.73 7.03 10.27
C LEU A 217 -3.65 5.70 11.05
N SER A 218 -3.17 4.63 10.41
CA SER A 218 -2.88 3.34 11.04
C SER A 218 -1.53 3.27 11.78
N GLY A 219 -0.77 4.36 11.81
CA GLY A 219 0.47 4.49 12.57
C GLY A 219 1.77 4.31 11.78
N GLU A 220 1.72 4.22 10.46
CA GLU A 220 2.93 4.26 9.63
C GLU A 220 3.53 5.67 9.54
N ASP A 221 4.82 5.74 9.25
CA ASP A 221 5.54 6.96 8.88
C ASP A 221 6.04 6.79 7.44
N LEU A 222 5.21 7.22 6.48
CA LEU A 222 5.44 7.06 5.04
C LEU A 222 5.27 8.39 4.33
N LEU A 223 6.02 8.56 3.24
CA LEU A 223 5.82 9.65 2.29
C LEU A 223 4.93 9.21 1.12
N PRO A 224 4.05 10.08 0.59
CA PRO A 224 3.24 9.75 -0.58
C PRO A 224 4.06 9.26 -1.79
N GLU A 225 5.30 9.73 -1.95
CA GLU A 225 6.25 9.32 -2.98
C GLU A 225 6.73 7.88 -2.81
N GLU A 226 6.97 7.44 -1.57
CA GLU A 226 7.34 6.06 -1.25
C GLU A 226 6.21 5.10 -1.66
N VAL A 227 4.96 5.49 -1.39
CA VAL A 227 3.76 4.77 -1.80
C VAL A 227 3.60 4.78 -3.33
N ALA A 228 3.77 5.94 -3.96
CA ALA A 228 3.66 6.09 -5.41
C ALA A 228 4.66 5.19 -6.16
N LEU A 229 5.94 5.21 -5.74
CA LEU A 229 6.97 4.32 -6.30
C LEU A 229 6.58 2.85 -6.14
N SER A 230 6.00 2.47 -5.01
CA SER A 230 5.69 1.08 -4.68
C SER A 230 4.47 0.52 -5.41
N GLN A 231 3.50 1.34 -5.78
CA GLN A 231 2.27 0.90 -6.46
C GLN A 231 2.22 1.22 -7.97
N TYR A 232 3.25 1.87 -8.51
CA TYR A 232 3.34 2.24 -9.92
C TYR A 232 2.99 1.08 -10.86
N ASP A 233 2.10 1.33 -11.82
CA ASP A 233 1.70 0.39 -12.86
C ASP A 233 2.23 0.85 -14.21
N ALA A 234 3.23 0.14 -14.75
CA ALA A 234 3.85 0.49 -16.01
C ALA A 234 2.94 0.29 -17.24
N TYR A 235 1.80 -0.42 -17.12
CA TYR A 235 0.81 -0.47 -18.19
C TYR A 235 0.02 0.83 -18.30
N LEU A 236 -0.28 1.45 -17.16
CA LEU A 236 -1.04 2.70 -17.09
C LEU A 236 -0.16 3.94 -17.17
N ASP A 237 1.18 3.79 -17.02
CA ASP A 237 2.10 4.91 -16.80
C ASP A 237 1.62 5.80 -15.63
N GLY A 238 1.17 5.15 -14.54
CA GLY A 238 0.49 5.84 -13.46
C GLY A 238 0.21 4.98 -12.23
N PHE A 239 -0.62 5.51 -11.33
CA PHE A 239 -0.83 4.99 -9.98
C PHE A 239 -2.29 4.60 -9.69
N GLY A 240 -3.15 4.62 -10.72
CA GLY A 240 -4.60 4.46 -10.61
C GLY A 240 -5.11 3.02 -10.57
N ASN A 241 -4.24 2.02 -10.43
CA ASN A 241 -4.65 0.62 -10.35
C ASN A 241 -5.07 0.28 -8.91
N TRP A 242 -6.35 -0.04 -8.72
CA TRP A 242 -6.93 -0.30 -7.41
C TRP A 242 -6.32 -1.53 -6.74
N SER A 243 -6.14 -2.60 -7.53
CA SER A 243 -5.59 -3.88 -7.07
C SER A 243 -4.17 -3.70 -6.54
N TYR A 244 -3.35 -2.93 -7.25
CA TYR A 244 -1.96 -2.65 -6.89
C TYR A 244 -1.86 -1.76 -5.66
N THR A 245 -2.75 -0.77 -5.54
CA THR A 245 -2.80 0.14 -4.38
C THR A 245 -3.11 -0.64 -3.10
N ALA A 246 -4.17 -1.46 -3.09
CA ALA A 246 -4.51 -2.27 -1.92
C ALA A 246 -3.41 -3.32 -1.61
N SER A 247 -2.82 -3.91 -2.66
CA SER A 247 -1.79 -4.94 -2.49
C SER A 247 -0.48 -4.39 -1.91
N PHE A 248 -0.16 -3.12 -2.16
CA PHE A 248 0.98 -2.45 -1.52
C PHE A 248 0.86 -2.42 0.01
N ALA A 249 -0.29 -2.02 0.57
CA ALA A 249 -0.51 -2.10 2.02
C ALA A 249 -0.40 -3.56 2.54
N GLY A 250 -0.77 -4.52 1.69
CA GLY A 250 -0.51 -5.95 1.93
C GLY A 250 0.97 -6.34 2.02
N GLU A 251 1.87 -5.69 1.29
CA GLU A 251 3.32 -5.91 1.41
C GLU A 251 3.89 -5.35 2.72
N LEU A 252 3.24 -4.33 3.29
CA LEU A 252 3.58 -3.75 4.59
C LEU A 252 3.06 -4.57 5.77
N GLY A 253 2.44 -5.72 5.56
CA GLY A 253 1.96 -6.57 6.64
C GLY A 253 0.49 -6.40 7.02
N TYR A 254 -0.21 -5.40 6.47
CA TYR A 254 -1.64 -5.19 6.72
C TYR A 254 -2.52 -6.23 6.04
N LYS A 255 -3.69 -6.49 6.62
CA LYS A 255 -4.82 -7.04 5.87
C LYS A 255 -5.45 -5.90 5.08
N SER A 256 -5.27 -5.92 3.77
CA SER A 256 -5.72 -4.85 2.87
C SER A 256 -6.37 -5.43 1.62
N TYR A 257 -7.43 -4.80 1.14
CA TYR A 257 -8.17 -5.24 -0.04
C TYR A 257 -8.97 -4.13 -0.71
N VAL A 258 -9.28 -4.35 -1.98
CA VAL A 258 -10.31 -3.59 -2.72
C VAL A 258 -11.65 -4.29 -2.54
N THR A 259 -12.70 -3.52 -2.27
CA THR A 259 -14.08 -4.03 -2.17
C THR A 259 -15.02 -3.13 -2.95
N TYR A 260 -16.04 -3.72 -3.58
CA TYR A 260 -17.27 -2.99 -3.82
C TYR A 260 -18.02 -2.82 -2.48
N ALA A 261 -18.75 -1.74 -2.31
CA ALA A 261 -19.43 -1.42 -1.07
C ALA A 261 -20.65 -0.50 -1.32
N ASP A 262 -21.61 -0.55 -0.41
CA ASP A 262 -22.70 0.42 -0.28
C ASP A 262 -22.47 1.33 0.93
N GLU A 263 -23.37 2.28 1.17
CA GLU A 263 -23.23 3.21 2.30
C GLU A 263 -23.27 2.48 3.65
N GLU A 264 -24.04 1.40 3.77
CA GLU A 264 -24.05 0.56 4.98
C GLU A 264 -22.67 -0.04 5.27
N GLU A 265 -21.98 -0.56 4.25
CA GLU A 265 -20.62 -1.10 4.43
C GLU A 265 -19.61 0.00 4.79
N LEU A 266 -19.70 1.15 4.13
CA LEU A 266 -18.89 2.32 4.45
C LEU A 266 -19.02 2.67 5.93
N LEU A 267 -20.25 2.78 6.43
CA LEU A 267 -20.51 3.15 7.83
C LEU A 267 -20.04 2.07 8.80
N ARG A 268 -20.25 0.79 8.48
CA ARG A 268 -19.72 -0.34 9.26
C ARG A 268 -18.20 -0.25 9.42
N LEU A 269 -17.48 0.04 8.32
CA LEU A 269 -16.02 0.18 8.33
C LEU A 269 -15.57 1.40 9.15
N LEU A 270 -16.25 2.54 8.98
CA LEU A 270 -15.95 3.76 9.73
C LEU A 270 -16.22 3.57 11.24
N ASP A 271 -17.32 2.93 11.63
CA ASP A 271 -17.65 2.63 13.04
C ASP A 271 -16.65 1.69 13.71
N GLU A 272 -15.98 0.85 12.91
CA GLU A 272 -14.85 0.02 13.35
C GLU A 272 -13.51 0.81 13.42
N GLY A 273 -13.56 2.13 13.22
CA GLY A 273 -12.42 3.04 13.30
C GLY A 273 -11.54 3.04 12.06
N ARG A 274 -12.00 2.50 10.92
CA ARG A 274 -11.18 2.34 9.72
C ARG A 274 -11.44 3.44 8.71
N ALA A 275 -10.43 4.28 8.46
CA ALA A 275 -10.46 5.17 7.32
C ALA A 275 -10.40 4.37 6.01
N VAL A 276 -11.24 4.73 5.03
CA VAL A 276 -11.34 4.03 3.74
C VAL A 276 -10.93 4.93 2.59
N GLY A 277 -10.22 4.40 1.61
CA GLY A 277 -9.99 5.08 0.34
C GLY A 277 -11.24 4.92 -0.52
N MET A 278 -11.70 5.96 -1.19
CA MET A 278 -12.94 5.97 -1.96
C MET A 278 -12.69 6.54 -3.35
N SER A 279 -13.19 5.84 -4.37
CA SER A 279 -13.11 6.23 -5.77
C SER A 279 -14.34 7.04 -6.18
N VAL A 280 -14.14 8.31 -6.49
CA VAL A 280 -15.22 9.29 -6.73
C VAL A 280 -15.07 9.97 -8.09
N LYS A 281 -16.18 10.51 -8.60
CA LYS A 281 -16.20 11.49 -9.67
C LYS A 281 -17.18 12.60 -9.31
N TYR A 282 -16.75 13.86 -9.43
CA TYR A 282 -17.55 14.98 -8.96
C TYR A 282 -17.24 16.27 -9.73
N SER A 283 -18.16 17.20 -9.63
CA SER A 283 -17.97 18.59 -10.02
C SER A 283 -18.03 19.50 -8.79
N ASN A 284 -17.16 20.50 -8.72
CA ASN A 284 -17.23 21.53 -7.68
C ASN A 284 -18.15 22.70 -8.04
N THR A 285 -18.81 22.62 -9.19
CA THR A 285 -19.78 23.60 -9.68
C THR A 285 -21.08 22.88 -10.06
N GLU A 286 -22.21 23.39 -9.61
CA GLU A 286 -23.53 22.78 -9.85
C GLU A 286 -23.90 22.81 -11.33
N GLY A 287 -24.55 21.74 -11.81
CA GLY A 287 -25.04 21.64 -13.20
C GLY A 287 -23.97 21.23 -14.23
N GLU A 288 -22.78 20.86 -13.79
CA GLU A 288 -21.72 20.29 -14.63
C GLU A 288 -21.92 18.79 -14.94
N ALA A 289 -20.94 18.17 -15.58
CA ALA A 289 -21.02 16.81 -16.12
C ALA A 289 -21.10 15.69 -15.06
N TYR A 290 -20.67 15.96 -13.82
CA TYR A 290 -20.59 14.98 -12.73
C TYR A 290 -21.42 15.44 -11.52
N PRO A 291 -21.75 14.51 -10.59
CA PRO A 291 -22.43 14.86 -9.35
C PRO A 291 -21.75 16.01 -8.61
N TYR A 292 -22.56 16.94 -8.09
CA TYR A 292 -22.05 18.14 -7.43
C TYR A 292 -21.66 17.85 -5.97
N ILE A 293 -20.46 18.25 -5.58
CA ILE A 293 -20.03 18.31 -4.18
C ILE A 293 -19.71 19.76 -3.83
N GLU A 294 -20.41 20.30 -2.84
CA GLU A 294 -20.17 21.64 -2.32
C GLU A 294 -18.80 21.70 -1.62
N GLY A 295 -17.98 22.69 -2.01
CA GLY A 295 -16.66 22.91 -1.40
C GLY A 295 -15.55 21.98 -1.90
N ALA A 296 -15.82 21.10 -2.88
CA ALA A 296 -14.78 20.27 -3.47
C ALA A 296 -13.69 21.11 -4.18
N PRO A 297 -12.40 20.71 -4.15
CA PRO A 297 -11.31 21.54 -4.69
C PRO A 297 -11.35 21.76 -6.21
N LEU A 298 -11.87 20.79 -6.98
CA LEU A 298 -11.86 20.79 -8.44
C LEU A 298 -13.04 20.00 -9.04
N SER A 299 -13.13 19.90 -10.37
CA SER A 299 -14.04 18.96 -11.05
C SER A 299 -13.22 17.84 -11.71
N THR A 300 -13.64 16.59 -11.57
CA THR A 300 -12.89 15.41 -12.02
C THR A 300 -13.79 14.26 -12.50
N ALA A 301 -13.32 13.58 -13.55
CA ALA A 301 -13.93 12.38 -14.10
C ALA A 301 -13.62 11.10 -13.29
N GLY A 302 -12.64 11.17 -12.40
CA GLY A 302 -12.19 10.06 -11.57
C GLY A 302 -11.09 10.53 -10.62
N HIS A 303 -11.25 10.25 -9.33
CA HIS A 303 -10.37 10.71 -8.26
C HIS A 303 -10.46 9.80 -7.05
N LEU A 304 -9.42 9.81 -6.22
CA LEU A 304 -9.37 9.03 -4.98
C LEU A 304 -9.24 10.00 -3.81
N LEU A 305 -10.02 9.77 -2.76
CA LEU A 305 -9.92 10.47 -1.48
C LEU A 305 -10.03 9.50 -0.32
N THR A 306 -9.61 9.90 0.88
CA THR A 306 -9.80 9.10 2.10
C THR A 306 -11.02 9.60 2.86
N VAL A 307 -12.00 8.74 3.14
CA VAL A 307 -13.06 9.00 4.12
C VAL A 307 -12.55 8.56 5.48
N ARG A 308 -12.43 9.50 6.41
CA ARG A 308 -11.79 9.29 7.72
C ARG A 308 -12.82 8.99 8.82
N GLY A 309 -14.04 9.46 8.64
CA GLY A 309 -15.16 9.26 9.56
C GLY A 309 -16.34 10.12 9.16
N TYR A 310 -17.33 10.22 10.03
CA TYR A 310 -18.54 10.98 9.75
C TYR A 310 -19.19 11.48 11.04
N GLU A 311 -20.04 12.49 10.91
CA GLU A 311 -20.90 12.93 11.98
C GLU A 311 -22.27 13.37 11.48
N TRP A 312 -23.22 13.49 12.41
CA TRP A 312 -24.53 14.05 12.16
C TRP A 312 -24.56 15.54 12.51
N ARG A 313 -24.94 16.38 11.54
CA ARG A 313 -25.15 17.82 11.71
C ARG A 313 -26.53 18.19 11.20
N ASP A 314 -27.35 18.83 12.03
CA ASP A 314 -28.66 19.36 11.64
C ASP A 314 -29.59 18.36 10.92
N GLY A 315 -29.51 17.07 11.27
CA GLY A 315 -30.32 16.00 10.67
C GLY A 315 -29.79 15.45 9.35
N GLU A 316 -28.56 15.83 8.94
CA GLU A 316 -27.86 15.31 7.77
C GLU A 316 -26.50 14.73 8.17
N ARG A 317 -26.06 13.69 7.47
CA ARG A 317 -24.74 13.10 7.65
C ARG A 317 -23.69 13.91 6.88
N TYR A 318 -22.55 14.16 7.52
CA TYR A 318 -21.38 14.74 6.90
C TYR A 318 -20.18 13.81 7.05
N TYR A 319 -19.50 13.54 5.94
CA TYR A 319 -18.28 12.73 5.94
C TYR A 319 -17.06 13.63 6.04
N PHE A 320 -16.15 13.30 6.96
CA PHE A 320 -14.82 13.91 7.04
C PHE A 320 -13.90 13.22 6.05
N VAL A 321 -13.27 13.99 5.17
CA VAL A 321 -12.38 13.45 4.14
C VAL A 321 -10.97 14.04 4.23
N SER A 322 -10.01 13.34 3.66
CA SER A 322 -8.76 13.89 3.14
C SER A 322 -8.87 13.85 1.62
N ASP A 323 -9.18 14.98 0.99
CA ASP A 323 -9.28 15.08 -0.47
C ASP A 323 -7.93 15.52 -1.06
N SER A 324 -7.26 14.59 -1.75
CA SER A 324 -5.91 14.84 -2.28
C SER A 324 -5.87 15.95 -3.33
N ALA A 325 -7.02 16.38 -3.87
CA ALA A 325 -7.11 17.46 -4.84
C ALA A 325 -6.86 18.86 -4.24
N ALA A 326 -6.87 19.01 -2.92
CA ALA A 326 -6.71 20.30 -2.27
C ALA A 326 -5.35 20.95 -2.55
N GLY A 327 -5.24 22.26 -2.35
CA GLY A 327 -4.01 23.02 -2.60
C GLY A 327 -2.93 22.92 -1.52
N SER A 328 -3.23 22.35 -0.34
CA SER A 328 -2.28 22.08 0.75
C SER A 328 -2.77 20.90 1.59
N ASP A 329 -1.92 20.40 2.49
CA ASP A 329 -2.25 19.29 3.39
C ASP A 329 -3.34 19.67 4.40
N GLU A 330 -3.24 20.86 4.99
CA GLU A 330 -4.27 21.38 5.88
C GLU A 330 -5.58 21.62 5.13
N GLY A 331 -5.51 22.09 3.88
CA GLY A 331 -6.67 22.29 3.02
C GLY A 331 -7.32 20.99 2.53
N ALA A 332 -6.65 19.85 2.65
CA ALA A 332 -7.20 18.55 2.29
C ALA A 332 -8.19 18.01 3.34
N LEU A 333 -8.17 18.56 4.57
CA LEU A 333 -9.12 18.24 5.63
C LEU A 333 -10.49 18.88 5.33
N LEU A 334 -11.32 18.17 4.58
CA LEU A 334 -12.65 18.65 4.15
C LEU A 334 -13.79 17.88 4.80
N SER A 335 -15.01 18.40 4.62
CA SER A 335 -16.24 17.77 5.07
C SER A 335 -17.30 17.88 3.98
N TYR A 336 -17.84 16.75 3.54
CA TYR A 336 -18.82 16.68 2.46
C TYR A 336 -20.18 16.19 2.96
N LYS A 337 -21.25 16.71 2.37
CA LYS A 337 -22.62 16.24 2.62
C LYS A 337 -22.77 14.79 2.19
N GLY A 338 -23.46 13.99 3.00
CA GLY A 338 -23.62 12.55 2.78
C GLY A 338 -24.22 12.23 1.42
N GLY A 339 -25.38 12.82 1.11
CA GLY A 339 -26.04 12.59 -0.17
C GLY A 339 -25.16 12.94 -1.37
N GLN A 340 -24.44 14.07 -1.31
CA GLN A 340 -23.55 14.50 -2.39
C GLN A 340 -22.36 13.55 -2.58
N LEU A 341 -21.75 13.06 -1.49
CA LEU A 341 -20.66 12.10 -1.58
C LEU A 341 -21.15 10.74 -2.13
N MET A 342 -22.33 10.29 -1.70
CA MET A 342 -22.90 9.02 -2.18
C MET A 342 -23.26 9.09 -3.68
N ASP A 343 -23.74 10.24 -4.16
CA ASP A 343 -23.96 10.49 -5.58
C ASP A 343 -22.65 10.47 -6.38
N ALA A 344 -21.56 10.99 -5.81
CA ALA A 344 -20.24 11.02 -6.46
C ALA A 344 -19.50 9.66 -6.46
N TRP A 345 -19.87 8.74 -5.56
CA TRP A 345 -19.20 7.44 -5.36
C TRP A 345 -19.62 6.37 -6.38
N ILE A 346 -19.51 6.67 -7.68
CA ILE A 346 -20.21 5.91 -8.73
C ILE A 346 -19.63 4.51 -8.96
N SER A 347 -18.34 4.31 -8.71
CA SER A 347 -17.68 3.01 -8.84
C SER A 347 -18.07 2.03 -7.74
N ARG A 348 -18.58 2.52 -6.60
CA ARG A 348 -18.78 1.75 -5.37
C ARG A 348 -17.51 1.08 -4.82
N ILE A 349 -16.33 1.50 -5.28
CA ILE A 349 -15.04 0.94 -4.85
C ILE A 349 -14.54 1.62 -3.59
N LEU A 350 -14.08 0.81 -2.63
CA LEU A 350 -13.29 1.22 -1.48
C LEU A 350 -11.94 0.48 -1.42
N TYR A 351 -10.94 1.15 -0.85
CA TYR A 351 -9.74 0.53 -0.29
C TYR A 351 -9.92 0.36 1.20
N VAL A 352 -9.83 -0.88 1.68
CA VAL A 352 -9.93 -1.20 3.10
C VAL A 352 -8.56 -1.63 3.59
N VAL A 353 -8.09 -0.97 4.66
CA VAL A 353 -6.89 -1.36 5.41
C VAL A 353 -7.35 -1.70 6.83
N GLU A 354 -7.25 -2.96 7.20
CA GLU A 354 -7.51 -3.45 8.56
C GLU A 354 -6.20 -3.45 9.38
N ASP A 355 -6.13 -4.25 10.44
CA ASP A 355 -4.96 -4.29 11.32
C ASP A 355 -3.72 -4.90 10.64
N LYS A 356 -2.55 -4.52 11.18
CA LYS A 356 -1.26 -5.07 10.78
C LYS A 356 -1.10 -6.51 11.31
N GLU A 357 -1.07 -7.48 10.41
CA GLU A 357 -0.99 -8.92 10.76
C GLU A 357 0.46 -9.41 10.92
N THR A 358 1.44 -8.74 10.28
CA THR A 358 2.86 -9.11 10.33
C THR A 358 3.75 -7.88 10.51
N GLN A 359 4.98 -8.08 11.01
CA GLN A 359 6.00 -7.03 11.12
C GLN A 359 6.76 -6.81 9.80
N GLU A 360 6.15 -7.20 8.69
CA GLU A 360 6.72 -7.04 7.36
C GLU A 360 6.84 -5.55 7.02
N ASN A 361 7.89 -5.20 6.28
CA ASN A 361 8.06 -3.87 5.76
C ASN A 361 8.63 -3.96 4.34
N SER A 362 7.95 -3.34 3.40
CA SER A 362 8.34 -3.31 1.99
C SER A 362 9.21 -2.09 1.66
N ILE A 363 9.28 -1.11 2.58
CA ILE A 363 10.02 0.13 2.45
C ILE A 363 10.98 0.26 3.64
N GLU A 364 12.24 -0.09 3.39
CA GLU A 364 13.30 0.02 4.39
C GLU A 364 13.83 1.46 4.43
N ARG A 365 13.89 2.07 5.62
CA ARG A 365 14.55 3.36 5.83
C ARG A 365 15.91 3.16 6.45
N LYS A 366 16.94 3.78 5.87
CA LYS A 366 18.30 3.80 6.41
C LYS A 366 18.74 5.22 6.67
N GLU A 367 19.01 5.53 7.93
CA GLU A 367 19.61 6.80 8.31
C GLU A 367 21.03 6.90 7.79
N ILE A 368 21.37 8.06 7.24
CA ILE A 368 22.69 8.35 6.72
C ILE A 368 23.08 9.80 6.99
N LEU A 369 24.38 10.08 6.95
CA LEU A 369 24.87 11.45 7.09
C LEU A 369 25.26 12.02 5.73
N PHE A 370 25.23 13.34 5.61
CA PHE A 370 25.89 14.05 4.53
C PHE A 370 26.76 15.18 5.10
N ALA A 371 27.80 15.53 4.37
CA ALA A 371 28.72 16.60 4.76
C ALA A 371 29.05 17.50 3.56
N PRO A 372 29.50 18.75 3.79
CA PRO A 372 29.99 19.61 2.72
C PRO A 372 31.07 18.91 1.89
N SER A 373 30.96 19.03 0.57
CA SER A 373 31.94 18.53 -0.37
C SER A 373 33.11 19.52 -0.55
N LYS A 374 34.02 19.23 -1.47
CA LYS A 374 35.11 20.16 -1.85
C LYS A 374 34.61 21.35 -2.67
N THR A 375 33.43 21.23 -3.27
CA THR A 375 32.79 22.31 -4.03
C THR A 375 31.82 23.03 -3.11
N GLU A 376 31.93 24.35 -3.03
CA GLU A 376 31.05 25.20 -2.23
C GLU A 376 29.57 25.01 -2.65
N GLY A 377 28.70 24.83 -1.66
CA GLY A 377 27.26 24.59 -1.87
C GLY A 377 26.88 23.18 -2.34
N GLU A 378 27.84 22.25 -2.43
CA GLU A 378 27.58 20.84 -2.74
C GLU A 378 27.86 19.96 -1.52
N TYR A 379 27.06 18.91 -1.34
CA TYR A 379 27.12 17.97 -0.23
C TYR A 379 27.33 16.55 -0.76
N ILE A 380 27.95 15.70 0.05
CA ILE A 380 28.19 14.29 -0.28
C ILE A 380 27.66 13.38 0.83
N LEU A 381 26.94 12.32 0.44
CA LEU A 381 26.48 11.29 1.36
C LEU A 381 27.68 10.50 1.93
N GLN A 382 27.61 10.17 3.21
CA GLN A 382 28.67 9.51 3.98
C GLN A 382 28.26 8.12 4.42
N GLY A 383 29.23 7.25 4.70
CA GLY A 383 28.95 5.93 5.27
C GLY A 383 28.57 4.86 4.24
N ASP A 384 27.84 3.85 4.69
CA ASP A 384 27.47 2.68 3.90
C ASP A 384 26.18 2.93 3.09
N ILE A 385 26.35 3.32 1.84
CA ILE A 385 25.26 3.69 0.94
C ILE A 385 24.85 2.44 0.12
N PRO A 386 23.66 1.85 0.38
CA PRO A 386 23.28 0.56 -0.21
C PRO A 386 22.98 0.62 -1.72
N PHE A 387 22.66 1.80 -2.26
CA PHE A 387 22.47 2.01 -3.69
C PHE A 387 23.06 3.35 -4.14
N SER A 388 23.51 3.43 -5.39
CA SER A 388 24.13 4.65 -5.91
C SER A 388 23.07 5.66 -6.33
N VAL A 389 23.12 6.87 -5.76
CA VAL A 389 22.31 8.01 -6.22
C VAL A 389 23.13 8.80 -7.25
N GLY A 390 22.79 8.66 -8.52
CA GLY A 390 23.46 9.36 -9.63
C GLY A 390 22.62 10.47 -10.25
N LYS A 391 23.16 11.13 -11.28
CA LYS A 391 22.45 12.20 -12.03
C LYS A 391 21.12 11.73 -12.63
N ASP A 392 21.07 10.48 -13.08
CA ASP A 392 19.89 9.90 -13.72
C ASP A 392 18.89 9.31 -12.71
N PHE A 393 19.16 9.35 -11.40
CA PHE A 393 18.33 8.72 -10.37
C PHE A 393 16.85 9.10 -10.51
N ARG A 394 16.55 10.41 -10.61
CA ARG A 394 15.19 10.92 -10.81
C ARG A 394 14.60 10.56 -12.16
N GLY A 395 15.40 10.67 -13.23
CA GLY A 395 14.98 10.31 -14.59
C GLY A 395 14.60 8.83 -14.74
N ASN A 396 15.07 7.99 -13.81
CA ASN A 396 14.89 6.56 -13.79
C ASN A 396 13.78 6.06 -12.85
N ALA A 397 13.16 6.95 -12.05
CA ALA A 397 12.18 6.61 -11.02
C ALA A 397 11.12 5.58 -11.47
N PHE A 398 10.60 5.74 -12.69
CA PHE A 398 9.57 4.88 -13.27
C PHE A 398 10.01 4.14 -14.54
N LYS A 399 11.33 4.05 -14.78
CA LYS A 399 11.89 3.48 -16.03
C LYS A 399 12.83 2.30 -15.81
N GLN A 400 13.66 2.36 -14.78
CA GLN A 400 14.63 1.30 -14.48
C GLN A 400 14.86 1.16 -12.99
N ALA A 401 15.24 -0.04 -12.56
CA ALA A 401 15.65 -0.32 -11.18
C ALA A 401 16.80 0.61 -10.74
N GLY A 402 16.84 0.93 -9.45
CA GLY A 402 17.81 1.86 -8.85
C GLY A 402 17.56 3.34 -9.17
N GLY A 403 16.39 3.68 -9.72
CA GLY A 403 15.88 5.04 -9.84
C GLY A 403 15.04 5.44 -8.62
N GLY A 404 14.60 6.69 -8.55
CA GLY A 404 13.75 7.11 -7.44
C GLY A 404 13.44 8.59 -7.38
N ILE A 405 12.81 9.02 -6.28
CA ILE A 405 12.45 10.41 -6.03
C ILE A 405 13.36 10.97 -4.94
N ILE A 406 13.67 12.27 -5.02
CA ILE A 406 14.46 12.98 -4.02
C ILE A 406 13.61 14.12 -3.50
N ALA A 407 13.41 14.16 -2.19
CA ALA A 407 12.73 15.25 -1.50
C ALA A 407 13.54 15.68 -0.28
N TYR A 408 13.21 16.84 0.28
CA TYR A 408 13.68 17.23 1.61
C TYR A 408 12.58 17.96 2.37
N MET A 409 12.69 17.91 3.69
CA MET A 409 11.84 18.65 4.62
C MET A 409 12.74 19.56 5.46
N ILE A 410 12.22 20.73 5.81
CA ILE A 410 12.87 21.71 6.67
C ILE A 410 12.25 21.60 8.06
N GLU A 411 13.07 21.60 9.11
CA GLU A 411 12.57 21.53 10.50
C GLU A 411 11.61 22.69 10.80
N GLY A 412 10.41 22.34 11.26
CA GLY A 412 9.35 23.31 11.58
C GLY A 412 8.52 23.79 10.38
N ASP A 413 8.81 23.33 9.15
CA ASP A 413 7.99 23.55 7.96
C ASP A 413 7.14 22.30 7.67
N SER A 414 5.86 22.47 7.33
CA SER A 414 4.97 21.36 6.95
C SER A 414 5.12 20.96 5.48
N ASN A 415 5.89 21.70 4.67
CA ASN A 415 6.04 21.43 3.25
C ASN A 415 7.15 20.40 2.94
N THR A 416 6.93 19.66 1.85
CA THR A 416 7.96 18.84 1.21
C THR A 416 8.50 19.55 -0.01
N TYR A 417 9.83 19.57 -0.15
CA TYR A 417 10.53 20.23 -1.24
C TYR A 417 11.23 19.22 -2.15
N TYR A 418 11.32 19.54 -3.44
CA TYR A 418 11.80 18.63 -4.48
C TYR A 418 12.95 19.22 -5.30
N ASP A 419 13.49 20.38 -4.92
CA ASP A 419 14.49 21.12 -5.68
C ASP A 419 15.93 20.75 -5.28
N ILE A 420 16.24 19.45 -5.37
CA ILE A 420 17.61 18.93 -5.24
C ILE A 420 18.16 18.51 -6.60
N GLN A 421 19.40 18.91 -6.88
CA GLN A 421 20.14 18.48 -8.06
C GLN A 421 21.31 17.58 -7.68
N MET A 422 21.37 16.39 -8.30
CA MET A 422 22.54 15.52 -8.22
C MET A 422 23.68 16.09 -9.08
N THR A 423 24.84 16.37 -8.47
CA THR A 423 26.02 16.92 -9.15
C THR A 423 27.07 15.85 -9.47
N GLY A 424 26.99 14.71 -8.77
CA GLY A 424 27.86 13.55 -8.95
C GLY A 424 27.25 12.27 -8.38
N LYS A 425 28.05 11.23 -8.23
CA LYS A 425 27.65 10.01 -7.53
C LYS A 425 27.56 10.31 -6.03
N ASN A 426 26.38 10.14 -5.45
CA ASN A 426 26.07 10.39 -4.05
C ASN A 426 26.38 11.84 -3.61
N GLN A 427 26.41 12.76 -4.57
CA GLN A 427 26.75 14.17 -4.37
C GLN A 427 25.66 15.05 -4.97
N PHE A 428 25.21 16.03 -4.21
CA PHE A 428 24.05 16.84 -4.55
C PHE A 428 24.20 18.29 -4.08
N ARG A 429 23.28 19.15 -4.53
CA ARG A 429 23.11 20.51 -4.03
C ARG A 429 21.63 20.85 -3.92
N PHE A 430 21.31 21.74 -2.99
CA PHE A 430 20.03 22.42 -2.95
C PHE A 430 20.00 23.50 -4.02
N MET A 431 18.85 23.68 -4.66
CA MET A 431 18.67 24.69 -5.70
C MET A 431 18.15 26.02 -5.13
N ASN A 432 17.42 25.97 -4.04
CA ASN A 432 17.04 27.13 -3.23
C ASN A 432 18.04 27.39 -2.09
N ASP A 433 17.98 28.59 -1.53
CA ASP A 433 18.74 28.99 -0.35
C ASP A 433 18.12 28.36 0.89
N VAL A 434 18.77 27.34 1.44
CA VAL A 434 18.31 26.57 2.59
C VAL A 434 19.48 26.23 3.49
N SER A 435 19.26 26.32 4.80
CA SER A 435 20.20 25.89 5.83
C SER A 435 20.25 24.36 5.84
N ALA A 436 21.39 23.80 5.43
CA ALA A 436 21.54 22.35 5.35
C ALA A 436 21.55 21.64 6.72
N GLU A 437 21.74 22.38 7.81
CA GLU A 437 21.66 21.86 9.18
C GLU A 437 20.20 21.59 9.60
N ASP A 438 19.25 22.32 9.02
CA ASP A 438 17.83 22.26 9.38
C ASP A 438 17.02 21.31 8.47
N VAL A 439 17.69 20.54 7.60
CA VAL A 439 17.01 19.69 6.60
C VAL A 439 17.25 18.21 6.78
N THR A 440 16.18 17.45 6.53
CA THR A 440 16.25 16.01 6.31
C THR A 440 15.97 15.73 4.84
N VAL A 441 16.90 15.04 4.17
CA VAL A 441 16.81 14.70 2.75
C VAL A 441 16.43 13.23 2.59
N TYR A 442 15.43 12.95 1.77
CA TYR A 442 14.92 11.61 1.48
C TYR A 442 15.32 11.20 0.06
N PHE A 443 16.12 10.14 -0.08
CA PHE A 443 16.41 9.50 -1.35
C PHE A 443 15.62 8.20 -1.44
N MET A 444 14.44 8.26 -2.05
CA MET A 444 13.46 7.16 -2.08
C MET A 444 13.66 6.34 -3.35
N SER A 445 14.14 5.10 -3.25
CA SER A 445 14.35 4.23 -4.41
C SER A 445 13.09 3.48 -4.80
N ASN A 446 12.95 3.18 -6.10
CA ASN A 446 11.85 2.37 -6.64
C ASN A 446 11.93 0.87 -6.29
N GLU A 447 12.94 0.47 -5.51
CA GLU A 447 13.13 -0.90 -5.03
C GLU A 447 12.72 -1.09 -3.56
N GLY A 448 12.19 -0.04 -2.91
CA GLY A 448 11.69 -0.11 -1.53
C GLY A 448 12.77 0.15 -0.48
N MET A 449 13.72 1.05 -0.78
CA MET A 449 14.71 1.54 0.18
C MET A 449 14.78 3.06 0.10
N THR A 450 14.66 3.72 1.25
CA THR A 450 14.77 5.17 1.40
C THR A 450 15.98 5.52 2.27
N LEU A 451 16.89 6.35 1.76
CA LEU A 451 17.94 6.93 2.60
C LEU A 451 17.41 8.21 3.23
N VAL A 452 17.44 8.27 4.56
CA VAL A 452 17.07 9.44 5.35
C VAL A 452 18.35 10.14 5.77
N ALA A 453 18.73 11.17 5.02
CA ALA A 453 20.02 11.83 5.14
C ALA A 453 19.92 13.12 5.96
N LYS A 454 20.75 13.26 6.98
CA LYS A 454 20.90 14.47 7.81
C LYS A 454 22.33 14.98 7.78
N MET A 455 22.53 16.27 8.03
CA MET A 455 23.88 16.83 8.07
C MET A 455 24.65 16.29 9.27
N GLU A 456 25.94 16.01 9.07
CA GLU A 456 26.83 15.64 10.16
C GLU A 456 27.00 16.84 11.12
N GLU A 457 26.62 16.69 12.40
CA GLU A 457 26.83 17.73 13.40
C GLU A 457 28.34 18.00 13.61
N GLU A 458 28.75 19.28 13.62
CA GLU A 458 30.14 19.69 13.88
C GLU A 458 30.69 19.19 15.25
N SER A 459 29.81 18.81 16.18
CA SER A 459 30.15 18.38 17.55
C SER A 459 30.89 17.02 17.60
N SER A 460 30.75 16.19 16.57
CA SER A 460 31.39 14.87 16.49
C SER A 460 32.90 14.97 16.18
N VAL A 461 33.34 16.06 15.54
CA VAL A 461 34.74 16.31 15.12
C VAL A 461 35.66 16.59 16.31
N TRP A 462 35.12 17.11 17.42
CA TRP A 462 35.89 17.36 18.65
C TRP A 462 36.01 16.12 19.55
N SER A 463 35.09 15.16 19.45
CA SER A 463 35.13 13.94 20.29
C SER A 463 36.21 12.93 19.85
N LEU A 464 36.64 12.98 18.59
CA LEU A 464 37.67 12.07 18.05
C LEU A 464 39.11 12.62 18.15
N LYS A 465 39.29 13.88 18.56
CA LYS A 465 40.63 14.47 18.77
C LYS A 465 41.16 14.36 20.21
N GLU A 466 40.35 13.91 21.16
CA GLU A 466 40.82 13.58 22.52
C GLU A 466 40.58 12.11 22.89
N PRO A 467 41.54 11.24 22.57
CA PRO A 467 42.05 10.37 23.63
C PRO A 467 43.58 10.30 23.71
N ILE A 468 44.32 11.10 22.92
CA ILE A 468 45.79 10.98 22.88
C ILE A 468 46.46 11.73 24.05
N LEU A 469 45.91 12.84 24.55
CA LEU A 469 46.53 13.55 25.69
C LEU A 469 46.31 12.88 27.06
N THR A 470 45.18 12.21 27.27
CA THR A 470 44.88 11.57 28.58
C THR A 470 45.70 10.29 28.79
N ILE A 471 46.03 9.57 27.72
CA ILE A 471 46.88 8.36 27.79
C ILE A 471 48.35 8.73 28.09
N VAL A 472 48.86 9.84 27.54
CA VAL A 472 50.25 10.27 27.81
C VAL A 472 50.43 10.75 29.26
N ALA A 473 49.41 11.38 29.86
CA ALA A 473 49.45 11.77 31.27
C ALA A 473 49.40 10.56 32.23
N PHE A 474 48.61 9.53 31.93
CA PHE A 474 48.53 8.32 32.76
C PHE A 474 49.80 7.45 32.68
N VAL A 475 50.45 7.37 31.51
CA VAL A 475 51.72 6.63 31.35
C VAL A 475 52.88 7.35 32.05
N ALA A 476 52.90 8.69 32.07
CA ALA A 476 53.94 9.47 32.77
C ALA A 476 53.85 9.32 34.30
N VAL A 477 52.65 9.29 34.88
CA VAL A 477 52.47 9.12 36.35
C VAL A 477 52.75 7.68 36.79
N ALA A 478 52.44 6.68 35.95
CA ALA A 478 52.76 5.27 36.22
C ALA A 478 54.28 5.00 36.18
N LEU A 479 55.02 5.61 35.25
CA LEU A 479 56.48 5.47 35.17
C LEU A 479 57.21 6.12 36.35
N ILE A 480 56.74 7.27 36.85
CA ILE A 480 57.34 7.92 38.03
C ILE A 480 57.12 7.08 39.30
N THR A 481 55.97 6.40 39.42
CA THR A 481 55.66 5.57 40.60
C THR A 481 56.48 4.26 40.62
N VAL A 482 56.80 3.68 39.47
CA VAL A 482 57.65 2.47 39.36
C VAL A 482 59.13 2.77 39.62
N VAL A 483 59.62 3.96 39.24
CA VAL A 483 61.01 4.36 39.51
C VAL A 483 61.24 4.67 41.00
N ILE A 484 60.26 5.29 41.68
CA ILE A 484 60.38 5.59 43.12
C ILE A 484 60.30 4.31 43.98
N LYS A 485 59.51 3.31 43.58
CA LYS A 485 59.45 2.01 44.29
C LYS A 485 60.72 1.16 44.14
N ARG A 486 61.50 1.32 43.05
CA ARG A 486 62.77 0.59 42.88
C ARG A 486 63.96 1.20 43.64
N ILE A 487 63.87 2.46 44.09
CA ILE A 487 64.96 3.11 44.87
C ILE A 487 64.86 2.78 46.37
N THR A 488 63.74 2.22 46.85
CA THR A 488 63.55 1.89 48.28
C THR A 488 63.96 0.44 48.63
N ILE A 489 64.39 -0.37 47.65
CA ILE A 489 64.88 -1.76 47.86
C ILE A 489 66.37 -1.84 47.52
N ILE A 490 67.16 -0.81 47.84
CA ILE A 490 68.61 -0.91 47.98
C ILE A 490 69.02 0.08 49.08
N ARG A 491 68.77 -0.29 50.34
CA ARG A 491 69.49 0.19 51.52
C ARG A 491 69.34 -0.79 52.67
#